data_AF-A0A0T9NXH4-F1
#
_entry.id   AF-A0A0T9NXH4-F1
#
_cell.length_a   1.000
_cell.length_b   1.000
_cell.length_c   1.000
_cell.angle_alpha   90.00
_cell.angle_beta   90.00
_cell.angle_gamma   90.00
#
_symmetry.space_group_name_H-M   'P 1'
#
loop_
_entity.id
_entity.type
_entity.pdbx_description
1 polymer ?
#
loop_
_entity_poly.entity_id
_entity_poly.type
_entity_poly.pdbx_seq_one_letter_code
_entity_poly.pdbx_strand_id
1 'polypeptide(L)'
;MAAKIISLIFLISFSTLAAEVNQNKVQQKNNLENFALSICLAEGFPDGEINSEAFSAVGAYVELGAYPVEAYEEVSELAKKFLEKKYISKNGESKLTVMKCIDLSQSGELSAIKDKYTRHI
;
A
#
# COMPACT_ATOMS: atom_id res chain seq x y z
N MET A 1 -11.52 41.86 -36.42
CA MET A 1 -11.41 41.74 -34.95
C MET A 1 -11.89 40.35 -34.50
N ALA A 2 -11.30 39.26 -35.03
CA ALA A 2 -11.71 37.88 -34.71
C ALA A 2 -10.50 36.93 -34.61
N ALA A 3 -9.43 37.20 -35.36
CA ALA A 3 -8.20 36.39 -35.35
C ALA A 3 -7.33 36.53 -34.08
N LYS A 4 -7.56 37.53 -33.22
CA LYS A 4 -6.79 37.71 -31.98
C LYS A 4 -7.32 36.90 -30.78
N ILE A 5 -8.58 36.45 -30.83
CA ILE A 5 -9.23 35.76 -29.70
C ILE A 5 -8.98 34.24 -29.76
N ILE A 6 -8.73 33.69 -30.95
CA ILE A 6 -8.51 32.24 -31.13
C ILE A 6 -7.12 31.80 -30.61
N SER A 7 -6.14 32.72 -30.54
CA SER A 7 -4.77 32.39 -30.10
C SER A 7 -4.63 32.17 -28.59
N LEU A 8 -5.56 32.68 -27.77
CA LEU A 8 -5.42 32.62 -26.30
C LEU A 8 -5.89 31.30 -25.68
N ILE A 9 -6.62 30.46 -26.43
CA ILE A 9 -7.20 29.21 -25.90
C ILE A 9 -6.20 28.03 -26.01
N PHE A 10 -5.16 28.15 -26.85
CA PHE A 10 -4.21 27.05 -27.10
C PHE A 10 -3.08 26.94 -26.05
N LEU A 11 -2.94 27.88 -25.12
CA LEU A 11 -1.83 27.93 -24.16
C LEU A 11 -2.14 27.34 -22.78
N ILE A 12 -3.37 26.84 -22.54
CA ILE A 12 -3.79 26.33 -21.21
C ILE A 12 -3.66 24.78 -21.12
N SER A 13 -3.29 24.10 -22.19
CA SER A 13 -3.36 22.62 -22.26
C SER A 13 -2.11 21.86 -21.79
N PHE A 14 -1.03 22.51 -21.36
CA PHE A 14 0.27 21.84 -21.11
C PHE A 14 0.61 21.57 -19.64
N SER A 15 -0.26 21.89 -18.68
CA SER A 15 0.08 21.78 -17.25
C SER A 15 -0.34 20.47 -16.55
N THR A 16 -0.95 19.49 -17.22
CA THR A 16 -1.42 18.26 -16.56
C THR A 16 -0.40 17.14 -16.45
N LEU A 17 0.71 17.14 -17.20
CA LEU A 17 1.68 16.02 -17.18
C LEU A 17 2.51 15.91 -15.88
N ALA A 18 2.77 17.02 -15.18
CA ALA A 18 3.66 17.00 -14.01
C ALA A 18 3.01 16.35 -12.77
N ALA A 19 1.68 16.38 -12.67
CA ALA A 19 0.95 15.80 -11.54
C ALA A 19 0.89 14.26 -11.63
N GLU A 20 0.72 13.70 -12.83
CA GLU A 20 0.59 12.25 -13.05
C GLU A 20 1.91 11.49 -12.82
N VAL A 21 3.05 12.07 -13.21
CA VAL A 21 4.38 11.46 -12.98
C VAL A 21 4.72 11.38 -11.48
N ASN A 22 4.32 12.40 -10.71
CA ASN A 22 4.58 12.43 -9.27
C ASN A 22 3.65 11.48 -8.49
N GLN A 23 2.38 11.37 -8.90
CA GLN A 23 1.42 10.40 -8.33
C GLN A 23 1.90 8.96 -8.55
N ASN A 24 2.35 8.61 -9.77
CA ASN A 24 2.86 7.26 -10.06
C ASN A 24 4.11 6.89 -9.24
N LYS A 25 5.05 7.83 -9.06
CA LYS A 25 6.25 7.58 -8.23
C LYS A 25 5.94 7.44 -6.74
N VAL A 26 5.05 8.28 -6.20
CA VAL A 26 4.62 8.19 -4.79
C VAL A 26 3.82 6.91 -4.56
N GLN A 27 3.00 6.48 -5.52
CA GLN A 27 2.25 5.23 -5.45
C GLN A 27 3.16 4.01 -5.44
N GLN A 28 4.20 3.98 -6.29
CA GLN A 28 5.21 2.92 -6.28
C GLN A 28 5.97 2.84 -4.94
N LYS A 29 6.23 3.98 -4.28
CA LYS A 29 7.00 4.04 -3.03
C LYS A 29 6.36 3.24 -1.88
N ASN A 30 5.03 3.10 -1.88
CA ASN A 30 4.30 2.52 -0.76
C ASN A 30 3.72 1.12 -1.08
N ASN A 31 4.09 0.50 -2.20
CA ASN A 31 3.49 -0.78 -2.61
C ASN A 31 3.75 -1.91 -1.61
N LEU A 32 4.92 -1.95 -0.95
CA LEU A 32 5.22 -2.99 0.04
C LEU A 32 4.44 -2.76 1.35
N GLU A 33 4.23 -1.51 1.74
CA GLU A 33 3.37 -1.12 2.86
C GLU A 33 1.90 -1.44 2.59
N ASN A 34 1.43 -1.14 1.38
CA ASN A 34 0.07 -1.45 0.97
C ASN A 34 -0.15 -2.97 0.87
N PHE A 35 0.84 -3.71 0.36
CA PHE A 35 0.85 -5.17 0.40
C PHE A 35 0.75 -5.67 1.85
N ALA A 36 1.59 -5.15 2.77
CA ALA A 36 1.61 -5.54 4.18
C ALA A 36 0.24 -5.34 4.85
N LEU A 37 -0.39 -4.17 4.62
CA LEU A 37 -1.74 -3.90 5.13
C LEU A 37 -2.76 -4.89 4.55
N SER A 38 -2.70 -5.13 3.25
CA SER A 38 -3.67 -5.98 2.54
C SER A 38 -3.57 -7.45 2.96
N ILE A 39 -2.35 -8.00 3.02
CA ILE A 39 -2.17 -9.40 3.44
C ILE A 39 -2.54 -9.60 4.91
N CYS A 40 -2.23 -8.64 5.78
CA CYS A 40 -2.63 -8.70 7.18
C CYS A 40 -4.15 -8.65 7.36
N LEU A 41 -4.85 -7.83 6.57
CA LEU A 41 -6.32 -7.80 6.60
C LEU A 41 -6.91 -9.10 6.06
N ALA A 42 -6.38 -9.65 4.97
CA ALA A 42 -6.83 -10.94 4.44
C ALA A 42 -6.64 -12.07 5.46
N GLU A 43 -5.47 -12.17 6.09
CA GLU A 43 -5.20 -13.20 7.11
C GLU A 43 -5.95 -12.97 8.43
N GLY A 44 -6.13 -11.70 8.82
CA GLY A 44 -6.81 -11.31 10.06
C GLY A 44 -8.34 -11.48 10.02
N PHE A 45 -8.90 -11.52 8.81
CA PHE A 45 -10.30 -11.81 8.52
C PHE A 45 -10.35 -12.95 7.50
N PRO A 46 -10.19 -14.22 7.93
CA PRO A 46 -9.99 -15.35 7.01
C PRO A 46 -11.23 -15.67 6.14
N ASP A 47 -12.40 -15.16 6.50
CA ASP A 47 -13.67 -15.41 5.83
C ASP A 47 -14.38 -14.11 5.46
N GLY A 48 -15.17 -14.14 4.39
CA GLY A 48 -16.07 -13.05 4.00
C GLY A 48 -15.45 -11.99 3.07
N GLU A 49 -16.17 -10.88 2.92
CA GLU A 49 -15.87 -9.84 1.93
C GLU A 49 -14.51 -9.17 2.15
N ILE A 50 -14.14 -8.91 3.41
CA ILE A 50 -12.83 -8.31 3.74
C ILE A 50 -11.69 -9.19 3.26
N ASN A 51 -11.80 -10.52 3.41
CA ASN A 51 -10.79 -11.45 2.91
C ASN A 51 -10.62 -11.31 1.39
N SER A 52 -11.72 -11.44 0.66
CA SER A 52 -11.72 -11.46 -0.81
C SER A 52 -11.19 -10.17 -1.41
N GLU A 53 -11.64 -9.03 -0.88
CA GLU A 53 -11.22 -7.70 -1.36
C GLU A 53 -9.75 -7.44 -1.02
N ALA A 54 -9.34 -7.72 0.23
CA ALA A 54 -7.96 -7.52 0.65
C ALA A 54 -6.99 -8.44 -0.11
N PHE A 55 -7.36 -9.70 -0.34
CA PHE A 55 -6.54 -10.65 -1.09
C PHE A 55 -6.42 -10.28 -2.58
N SER A 56 -7.46 -9.70 -3.18
CA SER A 56 -7.36 -9.13 -4.53
C SER A 56 -6.35 -7.97 -4.59
N ALA A 57 -6.34 -7.12 -3.55
CA ALA A 57 -5.34 -6.05 -3.43
C ALA A 57 -3.91 -6.57 -3.24
N VAL A 58 -3.72 -7.70 -2.52
CA VAL A 58 -2.40 -8.36 -2.39
C VAL A 58 -1.81 -8.64 -3.77
N GLY A 59 -2.57 -9.27 -4.67
CA GLY A 59 -2.12 -9.54 -6.04
C GLY A 59 -1.75 -8.26 -6.79
N ALA A 60 -2.59 -7.23 -6.71
CA ALA A 60 -2.32 -5.95 -7.37
C ALA A 60 -1.03 -5.28 -6.87
N TYR A 61 -0.73 -5.31 -5.57
CA TYR A 61 0.50 -4.71 -5.03
C TYR A 61 1.76 -5.56 -5.27
N VAL A 62 1.62 -6.86 -5.54
CA VAL A 62 2.71 -7.68 -6.09
C VAL A 62 3.01 -7.24 -7.52
N GLU A 63 2.00 -7.17 -8.39
CA GLU A 63 2.16 -6.79 -9.81
C GLU A 63 2.70 -5.36 -9.99
N LEU A 64 2.28 -4.42 -9.14
CA LEU A 64 2.72 -3.03 -9.21
C LEU A 64 4.08 -2.79 -8.53
N GLY A 65 4.53 -3.70 -7.66
CA GLY A 65 5.73 -3.51 -6.86
C GLY A 65 7.02 -3.90 -7.60
N ALA A 66 8.14 -3.48 -7.04
CA ALA A 66 9.47 -3.74 -7.61
C ALA A 66 10.32 -4.66 -6.72
N TYR A 67 9.74 -5.18 -5.63
CA TYR A 67 10.46 -6.04 -4.70
C TYR A 67 10.50 -7.49 -5.22
N PRO A 68 11.53 -8.27 -4.88
CA PRO A 68 11.57 -9.69 -5.21
C PRO A 68 10.59 -10.49 -4.34
N VAL A 69 10.25 -11.72 -4.76
CA VAL A 69 9.26 -12.58 -4.07
C VAL A 69 9.58 -12.81 -2.59
N GLU A 70 10.86 -12.92 -2.26
CA GLU A 70 11.35 -13.14 -0.88
C GLU A 70 11.00 -11.97 0.04
N ALA A 71 10.90 -10.75 -0.49
CA ALA A 71 10.46 -9.60 0.30
C ALA A 71 8.99 -9.72 0.70
N TYR A 72 8.14 -10.16 -0.24
CA TYR A 72 6.72 -10.35 0.01
C TYR A 72 6.47 -11.50 0.98
N GLU A 73 7.19 -12.62 0.84
CA GLU A 73 7.14 -13.74 1.78
C GLU A 73 7.52 -13.30 3.21
N GLU A 74 8.60 -12.54 3.36
CA GLU A 74 9.04 -12.03 4.67
C GLU A 74 8.01 -11.06 5.29
N VAL A 75 7.34 -10.25 4.47
CA VAL A 75 6.24 -9.38 4.93
C VAL A 75 5.01 -10.19 5.34
N SER A 76 4.65 -11.26 4.62
CA SER A 76 3.56 -12.17 5.01
C SER A 76 3.84 -12.82 6.38
N GLU A 77 5.07 -13.27 6.62
CA GLU A 77 5.45 -13.79 7.95
C GLU A 77 5.43 -12.70 9.04
N LEU A 78 5.78 -11.46 8.70
CA LEU A 78 5.64 -10.32 9.62
C LEU A 78 4.17 -10.03 9.94
N ALA A 79 3.26 -10.16 8.99
CA ALA A 79 1.83 -9.96 9.19
C ALA A 79 1.26 -10.93 10.23
N LYS A 80 1.60 -12.22 10.14
CA LYS A 80 1.24 -13.24 11.14
C LYS A 80 1.69 -12.86 12.55
N LYS A 81 2.94 -12.41 12.70
CA LYS A 81 3.48 -11.95 13.99
C LYS A 81 2.71 -10.75 14.56
N PHE A 82 2.30 -9.80 13.71
CA PHE A 82 1.48 -8.67 14.16
C PHE A 82 0.07 -9.09 14.57
N LEU A 83 -0.55 -10.03 13.83
CA LEU A 83 -1.86 -10.59 14.16
C LEU A 83 -1.86 -11.31 15.52
N GLU A 84 -0.76 -11.96 15.90
CA GLU A 84 -0.57 -12.62 17.19
C GLU A 84 -0.41 -11.64 18.38
N LYS A 85 -0.06 -10.37 18.15
CA LYS A 85 0.11 -9.38 19.24
C LYS A 85 -1.17 -9.23 20.06
N LYS A 86 -1.05 -9.14 21.38
CA LYS A 86 -2.21 -8.91 22.27
C LYS A 86 -2.52 -7.42 22.36
N TYR A 87 -3.63 -7.00 21.75
CA TYR A 87 -4.14 -5.64 21.82
C TYR A 87 -5.34 -5.61 22.76
N ILE A 88 -5.47 -4.57 23.57
CA ILE A 88 -6.55 -4.43 24.57
C ILE A 88 -7.50 -3.32 24.10
N SER A 89 -8.73 -3.68 23.72
CA SER A 89 -9.77 -2.67 23.50
C SER A 89 -10.32 -2.20 24.85
N LYS A 90 -10.83 -0.96 24.90
CA LYS A 90 -11.35 -0.34 26.12
C LYS A 90 -12.42 -1.21 26.83
N ASN A 91 -13.23 -1.93 26.06
CA ASN A 91 -14.29 -2.81 26.55
C ASN A 91 -13.96 -4.31 26.43
N GLY A 92 -12.79 -4.69 25.91
CA GLY A 92 -12.39 -6.08 25.69
C GLY A 92 -13.13 -6.82 24.56
N GLU A 93 -14.08 -6.20 23.86
CA GLU A 93 -14.93 -6.86 22.86
C GLU A 93 -14.26 -7.04 21.49
N SER A 94 -13.19 -6.29 21.20
CA SER A 94 -12.55 -6.30 19.89
C SER A 94 -11.11 -6.81 19.98
N LYS A 95 -10.74 -7.65 19.00
CA LYS A 95 -9.36 -8.10 18.79
C LYS A 95 -8.46 -7.00 18.22
N LEU A 96 -9.05 -5.86 17.81
CA LEU A 96 -8.37 -4.72 17.19
C LEU A 96 -7.51 -5.12 15.97
N THR A 97 -7.97 -6.10 15.20
CA THR A 97 -7.26 -6.65 14.02
C THR A 97 -6.83 -5.56 13.04
N VAL A 98 -7.74 -4.66 12.68
CA VAL A 98 -7.43 -3.54 11.77
C VAL A 98 -6.29 -2.67 12.31
N MET A 99 -6.29 -2.40 13.63
CA MET A 99 -5.24 -1.60 14.26
C MET A 99 -3.88 -2.29 14.16
N LYS A 100 -3.83 -3.61 14.39
CA LYS A 100 -2.59 -4.40 14.22
C LYS A 100 -2.05 -4.30 12.79
N CYS A 101 -2.93 -4.34 11.79
CA CYS A 101 -2.52 -4.27 10.39
C CYS A 101 -2.08 -2.85 9.96
N ILE A 102 -2.67 -1.80 10.53
CA ILE A 102 -2.19 -0.43 10.37
C ILE A 102 -0.82 -0.26 11.03
N ASP A 103 -0.63 -0.77 12.24
CA ASP A 103 0.65 -0.69 12.95
C ASP A 103 1.74 -1.47 12.20
N LEU A 104 1.40 -2.62 11.61
CA LEU A 104 2.29 -3.39 10.74
C LEU A 104 2.76 -2.56 9.54
N SER A 105 1.84 -1.95 8.80
CA SER A 105 2.16 -1.22 7.56
C SER A 105 2.99 0.04 7.81
N GLN A 106 3.05 0.50 9.06
CA GLN A 106 3.84 1.65 9.51
C GLN A 106 5.04 1.25 10.40
N SER A 107 5.29 -0.06 10.56
CA SER A 107 6.26 -0.57 11.52
C SER A 107 7.71 -0.35 11.11
N GLY A 108 8.59 -0.24 12.11
CA GLY A 108 10.04 -0.25 11.89
C GLY A 108 10.52 -1.60 11.36
N GLU A 109 9.88 -2.69 11.76
CA GLU A 109 10.16 -4.04 11.23
C GLU A 109 9.92 -4.13 9.72
N LEU A 110 8.81 -3.57 9.23
CA LEU A 110 8.54 -3.49 7.79
C LEU A 110 9.55 -2.58 7.08
N SER A 111 9.90 -1.43 7.68
CA SER A 111 10.94 -0.57 7.12
C SER A 111 12.27 -1.29 6.99
N ALA A 112 12.63 -2.15 7.95
CA ALA A 112 13.86 -2.93 7.88
C ALA A 112 13.84 -3.96 6.74
N ILE A 113 12.71 -4.61 6.48
CA ILE A 113 12.53 -5.49 5.30
C ILE A 113 12.69 -4.67 4.02
N LYS A 114 12.05 -3.51 3.94
CA LYS A 114 12.16 -2.61 2.80
C LYS A 114 13.62 -2.26 2.50
N ASP A 115 14.35 -1.77 3.50
CA ASP A 115 15.75 -1.37 3.36
C ASP A 115 16.69 -2.55 3.02
N LYS A 116 16.35 -3.76 3.48
CA LYS A 116 17.06 -4.99 3.10
C LYS A 116 16.96 -5.24 1.59
N TYR A 117 15.76 -5.13 1.00
CA TYR A 117 15.53 -5.49 -0.40
C TYR A 117 15.66 -4.32 -1.38
N THR A 118 15.53 -3.06 -0.96
CA THR A 118 15.78 -1.90 -1.85
C THR A 118 17.22 -1.87 -2.36
N ARG A 119 18.18 -2.47 -1.64
CA ARG A 119 19.58 -2.61 -2.10
C ARG A 119 19.78 -3.60 -3.25
N HIS A 120 18.73 -4.31 -3.66
CA HIS A 120 18.75 -5.32 -4.71
C HIS A 120 17.85 -4.97 -5.91
N ILE A 121 17.24 -3.77 -5.92
CA ILE A 121 16.41 -3.21 -7.00
C ILE A 121 17.23 -2.20 -7.80
#